data_AF-A0A3M0ZDX1-F1
#
_entry.id   AF-A0A3M0ZDX1-F1
#
_cell.length_a   1.000
_cell.length_b   1.000
_cell.length_c   1.000
_cell.angle_alpha   90.00
_cell.angle_beta   90.00
_cell.angle_gamma   90.00
#
_symmetry.space_group_name_H-M   'P 1'
#
loop_
_entity.id
_entity.type
_entity.pdbx_description
1 polymer ?
#
loop_
_entity_poly.entity_id
_entity_poly.type
_entity_poly.pdbx_seq_one_letter_code
_entity_poly.pdbx_strand_id
1 'polypeptide(L)'
;MGICSRQSSTVIRAISLLRSYRTIQPSGATARCQRTSRVDTGYRYTLSWPRIRRKKVDAAAAIALWWIVFAAAHSLPAHPPLRARLIRALGKRGYLAAYCAAALVAFVFLVRTFWAARHTGAPLWALGAVPGVRAAAIAVDLLAFALLAAALVSPSPVSLAGGRPEARGLMKLTRHPLFMAMAMWGGAHAAMNGYPPDVVFFGGFFAYGVLGAAHQDYRKRLVEADRFADFYRQTSLLPLGAVVTGRTRLSARELPWLAFLLGLIMGIGIYRLHPMLFW
;
A
#
# COMPACT_ATOMS: atom_id res chain seq x y z
N MET A 1 -46.97 -39.67 -19.83
CA MET A 1 -47.71 -38.41 -20.11
C MET A 1 -47.34 -37.39 -19.06
N GLY A 2 -47.01 -36.17 -19.49
CA GLY A 2 -46.08 -35.26 -18.83
C GLY A 2 -46.57 -34.62 -17.53
N ILE A 3 -45.66 -34.60 -16.56
CA ILE A 3 -45.67 -33.76 -15.36
C ILE A 3 -45.12 -32.39 -15.80
N CYS A 4 -45.94 -31.33 -15.68
CA CYS A 4 -45.52 -29.97 -15.97
C CYS A 4 -45.34 -29.17 -14.67
N SER A 5 -44.26 -28.39 -14.68
CA SER A 5 -43.50 -27.88 -13.56
C SER A 5 -43.87 -26.46 -13.13
N ARG A 6 -43.57 -26.18 -11.86
CA ARG A 6 -43.37 -24.89 -11.19
C ARG A 6 -42.68 -23.79 -12.04
N GLN A 7 -43.24 -22.58 -11.95
CA GLN A 7 -42.62 -21.23 -11.99
C GLN A 7 -43.81 -20.25 -11.78
N SER A 8 -43.82 -19.12 -11.09
CA SER A 8 -42.83 -18.15 -10.57
C SER A 8 -43.57 -17.17 -9.64
N SER A 9 -42.82 -16.31 -8.93
CA SER A 9 -43.23 -15.05 -8.25
C SER A 9 -44.12 -15.21 -7.00
N THR A 10 -43.87 -14.57 -5.85
CA THR A 10 -43.66 -13.13 -5.65
C THR A 10 -43.06 -12.88 -4.26
N VAL A 11 -41.87 -12.26 -4.21
CA VAL A 11 -41.27 -11.72 -2.99
C VAL A 11 -41.58 -10.23 -2.94
N ILE A 12 -42.68 -9.84 -2.29
CA ILE A 12 -42.93 -8.46 -1.81
C ILE A 12 -43.88 -8.55 -0.59
N ARG A 13 -43.38 -8.18 0.60
CA ARG A 13 -44.06 -7.50 1.72
C ARG A 13 -43.50 -7.97 3.07
N ALA A 14 -42.90 -7.05 3.82
CA ALA A 14 -43.22 -6.79 5.23
C ALA A 14 -42.24 -5.76 5.83
N ILE A 15 -42.45 -4.49 5.47
CA ILE A 15 -42.07 -3.35 6.31
C ILE A 15 -43.33 -3.00 7.11
N SER A 16 -43.37 -3.40 8.37
CA SER A 16 -44.24 -2.82 9.40
C SER A 16 -43.92 -3.51 10.72
N LEU A 17 -43.45 -2.74 11.71
CA LEU A 17 -44.08 -2.64 13.04
C LEU A 17 -43.22 -1.74 13.95
N LEU A 18 -43.64 -0.49 14.04
CA LEU A 18 -43.37 0.43 15.14
C LEU A 18 -44.33 0.11 16.31
N ARG A 19 -43.79 -0.05 17.53
CA ARG A 19 -44.39 0.22 18.85
C ARG A 19 -43.45 -0.44 19.88
N SER A 20 -42.80 0.26 20.78
CA SER A 20 -43.45 0.82 21.96
C SER A 20 -42.48 1.76 22.69
N TYR A 21 -42.85 3.05 22.82
CA TYR A 21 -42.29 3.95 23.82
C TYR A 21 -42.94 3.62 25.17
N ARG A 22 -42.14 3.29 26.19
CA ARG A 22 -42.60 3.15 27.58
C ARG A 22 -42.01 4.29 28.40
N THR A 23 -42.90 5.15 28.85
CA THR A 23 -42.71 6.22 29.84
C THR A 23 -42.43 5.62 31.22
N ILE A 24 -41.40 6.11 31.92
CA ILE A 24 -41.25 5.95 33.37
C ILE A 24 -40.80 7.30 33.94
N GLN A 25 -41.68 7.90 34.75
CA GLN A 25 -41.43 8.98 35.70
C GLN A 25 -41.69 8.40 37.10
N PRO A 26 -40.92 8.82 38.11
CA PRO A 26 -41.48 8.93 39.45
C PRO A 26 -41.34 10.36 40.02
N SER A 27 -42.42 10.74 40.69
CA SER A 27 -42.77 12.00 41.35
C SER A 27 -42.25 12.11 42.80
N GLY A 28 -41.92 13.34 43.25
CA GLY A 28 -41.98 13.87 44.63
C GLY A 28 -41.06 13.22 45.70
N ALA A 29 -40.59 13.86 46.78
CA ALA A 29 -40.77 15.21 47.32
C ALA A 29 -39.66 15.49 48.38
N THR A 30 -39.26 16.75 48.48
CA THR A 30 -38.85 17.55 49.66
C THR A 30 -38.00 16.94 50.79
N ALA A 31 -36.80 17.50 51.01
CA ALA A 31 -36.33 17.88 52.36
C ALA A 31 -35.32 19.04 52.28
N ARG A 32 -35.71 20.16 52.91
CA ARG A 32 -34.95 21.39 53.12
C ARG A 32 -34.04 21.20 54.34
N CYS A 33 -32.73 21.36 54.17
CA CYS A 33 -31.81 21.60 55.29
C CYS A 33 -31.17 22.98 55.08
N GLN A 34 -31.52 23.93 55.95
CA GLN A 34 -30.93 25.25 56.00
C GLN A 34 -29.62 25.23 56.79
N ARG A 35 -28.75 26.18 56.41
CA ARG A 35 -27.79 26.90 57.26
C ARG A 35 -26.37 26.32 57.34
N THR A 36 -25.48 26.89 56.53
CA THR A 36 -24.32 27.65 57.03
C THR A 36 -23.98 28.77 56.05
N SER A 37 -24.08 30.01 56.51
CA SER A 37 -23.58 31.21 55.84
C SER A 37 -22.07 31.13 55.75
N ARG A 38 -21.54 30.91 54.54
CA ARG A 38 -20.12 31.08 54.22
C ARG A 38 -19.98 32.39 53.46
N VAL A 39 -19.22 33.32 54.01
CA VAL A 39 -18.83 34.57 53.37
C VAL A 39 -18.08 34.21 52.08
N ASP A 40 -18.70 34.47 50.94
CA ASP A 40 -18.14 34.23 49.62
C ASP A 40 -17.20 35.41 49.30
N THR A 41 -15.95 35.34 49.75
CA THR A 41 -14.91 36.23 49.24
C THR A 41 -14.66 35.81 47.79
N GLY A 42 -15.40 36.47 46.89
CA GLY A 42 -15.53 36.18 45.46
C GLY A 42 -14.25 36.32 44.64
N TYR A 43 -13.27 35.46 44.91
CA TYR A 43 -12.13 35.23 44.02
C TYR A 43 -11.92 33.72 43.86
N ARG A 44 -12.77 33.09 43.04
CA ARG A 44 -12.39 31.84 42.37
C ARG A 44 -11.38 32.19 41.30
N TYR A 45 -10.09 32.02 41.60
CA TYR A 45 -9.09 31.86 40.56
C TYR A 45 -9.39 30.55 39.84
N THR A 46 -10.24 30.59 38.81
CA THR A 46 -10.28 29.52 37.83
C THR A 46 -8.95 29.57 37.11
N LEU A 47 -8.01 28.73 37.53
CA LEU A 47 -6.77 28.48 36.80
C LEU A 47 -7.14 27.82 35.47
N SER A 48 -7.56 28.64 34.51
CA SER A 48 -7.78 28.21 33.13
C SER A 48 -6.40 28.10 32.50
N TRP A 49 -5.78 26.93 32.63
CA TRP A 49 -4.59 26.61 31.84
C TRP A 49 -4.93 26.83 30.37
N PRO A 50 -4.14 27.61 29.61
CA PRO A 50 -4.35 27.69 28.17
C PRO A 50 -4.23 26.27 27.63
N ARG A 51 -5.33 25.74 27.09
CA ARG A 51 -5.29 24.48 26.34
C ARG A 51 -4.34 24.74 25.18
N ILE A 52 -3.10 24.28 25.31
CA ILE A 52 -2.17 24.17 24.19
C ILE A 52 -2.90 23.29 23.19
N ARG A 53 -3.49 23.91 22.15
CA ARG A 53 -4.02 23.18 21.01
C ARG A 53 -2.80 22.53 20.37
N ARG A 54 -2.51 21.28 20.77
CA ARG A 54 -1.60 20.44 20.00
C ARG A 54 -2.17 20.43 18.59
N LYS A 55 -1.50 21.09 17.64
CA LYS A 55 -1.82 20.93 16.22
C LYS A 55 -1.71 19.44 15.96
N LYS A 56 -2.83 18.77 15.69
CA LYS A 56 -2.80 17.38 15.25
C LYS A 56 -1.98 17.38 13.97
N VAL A 57 -0.90 16.61 13.94
CA VAL A 57 -0.14 16.40 12.71
C VAL A 57 -1.12 15.85 11.69
N ASP A 58 -1.15 16.44 10.50
CA ASP A 58 -1.93 15.92 9.38
C ASP A 58 -1.52 14.47 9.15
N ALA A 59 -2.49 13.55 9.12
CA ALA A 59 -2.22 12.13 8.94
C ALA A 59 -1.49 11.85 7.62
N ALA A 60 -1.83 12.57 6.54
CA ALA A 60 -1.15 12.45 5.26
C ALA A 60 0.31 12.91 5.37
N ALA A 61 0.57 13.99 6.10
CA ALA A 61 1.94 14.46 6.36
C ALA A 61 2.75 13.46 7.21
N ALA A 62 2.13 12.83 8.21
CA ALA A 62 2.77 11.80 9.02
C ALA A 62 3.12 10.56 8.18
N ILE A 63 2.24 10.12 7.28
CA ILE A 63 2.49 9.01 6.36
C ILE A 63 3.60 9.38 5.37
N ALA A 64 3.60 10.61 4.83
CA ALA A 64 4.67 11.10 3.96
C ALA A 64 6.04 11.10 4.67
N LEU A 65 6.09 11.51 5.94
CA LEU A 65 7.31 11.45 6.74
C LEU A 65 7.80 10.01 6.90
N TRP A 66 6.91 9.07 7.22
CA TRP A 66 7.29 7.66 7.33
C TRP A 66 7.73 7.05 6.01
N TRP A 67 7.18 7.51 4.88
CA TRP A 67 7.70 7.16 3.55
C TRP A 67 9.14 7.62 3.35
N ILE A 68 9.46 8.86 3.74
CA ILE A 68 10.83 9.40 3.66
C ILE A 68 11.77 8.60 4.55
N VAL A 69 11.36 8.30 5.79
CA VAL A 69 12.15 7.49 6.74
C VAL A 69 12.37 6.08 6.19
N PHE A 70 11.32 5.43 5.67
CA PHE A 70 11.43 4.11 5.04
C PHE A 70 12.35 4.14 3.83
N ALA A 71 12.17 5.09 2.92
CA ALA A 71 12.99 5.24 1.73
C ALA A 71 14.47 5.45 2.10
N ALA A 72 14.74 6.30 3.09
CA ALA A 72 16.09 6.53 3.61
C ALA A 72 16.69 5.25 4.19
N ALA A 73 15.97 4.57 5.10
CA ALA A 73 16.43 3.34 5.75
C ALA A 73 16.65 2.20 4.74
N HIS A 74 15.85 2.14 3.68
CA HIS A 74 15.87 1.05 2.71
C HIS A 74 16.84 1.30 1.54
N SER A 75 17.05 2.56 1.12
CA SER A 75 17.90 2.88 -0.04
C SER A 75 19.30 3.36 0.32
N LEU A 76 19.47 4.20 1.35
CA LEU A 76 20.77 4.81 1.65
C LEU A 76 21.83 3.78 2.06
N PRO A 77 21.58 2.83 3.00
CA PRO A 77 22.61 1.88 3.41
C PRO A 77 23.07 0.95 2.29
N ALA A 78 22.29 0.86 1.21
CA ALA A 78 22.63 0.04 0.06
C ALA A 78 23.50 0.82 -0.96
N HIS A 79 23.59 2.15 -0.87
CA HIS A 79 24.45 2.97 -1.73
C HIS A 79 25.94 2.53 -1.62
N PRO A 80 26.68 2.35 -2.74
CA PRO A 80 27.97 1.64 -2.74
C PRO A 80 29.00 2.06 -1.67
N PRO A 81 29.35 3.36 -1.51
CA PRO A 81 30.32 3.78 -0.50
C PRO A 81 29.86 3.51 0.94
N LEU A 82 28.57 3.74 1.24
CA LEU A 82 28.02 3.51 2.57
C LEU A 82 27.93 2.02 2.88
N ARG A 83 27.46 1.22 1.93
CA ARG A 83 27.41 -0.23 2.04
C ARG A 83 28.78 -0.83 2.35
N ALA A 84 29.83 -0.40 1.63
CA ALA A 84 31.19 -0.89 1.86
C ALA A 84 31.71 -0.55 3.27
N ARG A 85 31.45 0.68 3.75
CA ARG A 85 31.79 1.10 5.11
C ARG A 85 31.06 0.26 6.17
N LEU A 86 29.75 0.08 6.02
CA LEU A 86 28.94 -0.68 6.98
C LEU A 86 29.33 -2.17 7.02
N ILE A 87 29.62 -2.77 5.86
CA ILE A 87 30.08 -4.17 5.80
C ILE A 87 31.45 -4.33 6.46
N ARG A 88 32.37 -3.36 6.31
CA ARG A 88 33.67 -3.39 7.01
C ARG A 88 33.50 -3.29 8.53
N ALA A 89 32.55 -2.49 9.01
CA ALA A 89 32.33 -2.29 10.44
C ALA A 89 31.55 -3.44 11.11
N LEU A 90 30.53 -3.98 10.44
CA LEU A 90 29.56 -4.94 11.02
C LEU A 90 29.72 -6.38 10.52
N GLY A 91 30.57 -6.58 9.51
CA GLY A 91 30.56 -7.79 8.69
C GLY A 91 29.32 -7.90 7.79
N LYS A 92 29.35 -8.83 6.82
CA LYS A 92 28.27 -9.00 5.83
C LYS A 92 26.93 -9.38 6.49
N ARG A 93 26.95 -10.29 7.46
CA ARG A 93 25.75 -10.78 8.17
C ARG A 93 25.16 -9.70 9.07
N GLY A 94 26.00 -9.01 9.86
CA GLY A 94 25.58 -7.91 10.72
C GLY A 94 24.98 -6.75 9.94
N TYR A 95 25.61 -6.36 8.82
CA TYR A 95 25.04 -5.39 7.89
C TYR A 95 23.66 -5.80 7.38
N LEU A 96 23.49 -7.03 6.91
CA LEU A 96 22.21 -7.49 6.35
C LEU A 96 21.11 -7.50 7.43
N ALA A 97 21.42 -7.99 8.64
CA ALA A 97 20.47 -8.00 9.75
C ALA A 97 20.04 -6.57 10.14
N ALA A 98 21.00 -5.66 10.33
CA ALA A 98 20.71 -4.26 10.68
C ALA A 98 19.91 -3.55 9.57
N TYR A 99 20.29 -3.78 8.31
CA TYR A 99 19.59 -3.24 7.15
C TYR A 99 18.13 -3.70 7.08
N CYS A 100 17.88 -5.01 7.18
CA CYS A 100 16.54 -5.57 7.15
C CYS A 100 15.70 -5.09 8.34
N ALA A 101 16.28 -5.06 9.55
CA ALA A 101 15.59 -4.60 10.75
C ALA A 101 15.19 -3.12 10.64
N ALA A 102 16.10 -2.24 10.23
CA ALA A 102 15.82 -0.81 10.10
C ALA A 102 14.71 -0.54 9.06
N ALA A 103 14.79 -1.18 7.89
CA ALA A 103 13.77 -1.05 6.86
C ALA A 103 12.41 -1.60 7.32
N LEU A 104 12.40 -2.76 7.99
CA LEU A 104 11.18 -3.37 8.51
C LEU A 104 10.51 -2.50 9.59
N VAL A 105 11.28 -1.98 10.54
CA VAL A 105 10.76 -1.09 11.59
C VAL A 105 10.12 0.15 10.97
N ALA A 106 10.83 0.83 10.07
CA ALA A 106 10.28 2.01 9.38
C ALA A 106 8.99 1.66 8.60
N PHE A 107 8.96 0.51 7.94
CA PHE A 107 7.78 0.04 7.21
C PHE A 107 6.59 -0.28 8.12
N VAL A 108 6.82 -0.92 9.27
CA VAL A 108 5.78 -1.21 10.26
C VAL A 108 5.16 0.09 10.79
N PHE A 109 5.98 1.10 11.08
CA PHE A 109 5.47 2.40 11.51
C PHE A 109 4.68 3.12 10.40
N LEU A 110 5.15 3.05 9.15
CA LEU A 110 4.42 3.55 7.99
C LEU A 110 3.03 2.89 7.88
N VAL A 111 2.97 1.56 7.89
CA VAL A 111 1.72 0.79 7.79
C VAL A 111 0.81 1.06 8.97
N ARG A 112 1.32 1.09 10.20
CA ARG A 112 0.52 1.38 11.40
C ARG A 112 -0.07 2.78 11.37
N THR A 113 0.70 3.77 10.90
CA THR A 113 0.23 5.16 10.78
C THR A 113 -0.87 5.28 9.73
N PHE A 114 -0.68 4.65 8.56
CA PHE A 114 -1.72 4.56 7.55
C PHE A 114 -2.97 3.85 8.07
N TRP A 115 -2.82 2.67 8.69
CA TRP A 115 -3.96 1.88 9.15
C TRP A 115 -4.84 2.65 10.14
N ALA A 116 -4.23 3.43 11.04
CA ALA A 116 -4.95 4.23 12.02
C ALA A 116 -5.69 5.44 11.42
N ALA A 117 -5.32 5.87 10.21
CA ALA A 117 -5.85 7.08 9.58
C ALA A 117 -6.49 6.84 8.20
N ARG A 118 -6.54 5.59 7.72
CA ARG A 118 -7.11 5.24 6.42
C ARG A 118 -8.54 5.78 6.30
N HIS A 119 -8.90 6.24 5.11
CA HIS A 119 -10.23 6.77 4.80
C HIS A 119 -10.65 8.00 5.64
N THR A 120 -9.72 8.71 6.28
CA THR A 120 -10.01 9.95 7.01
C THR A 120 -9.82 11.19 6.14
N GLY A 121 -10.57 12.26 6.47
CA GLY A 121 -10.59 13.50 5.70
C GLY A 121 -11.60 13.49 4.56
N ALA A 122 -11.66 14.59 3.80
CA ALA A 122 -12.48 14.66 2.59
C ALA A 122 -11.76 13.93 1.44
N PRO A 123 -12.45 13.09 0.66
CA PRO A 123 -11.84 12.46 -0.49
C PRO A 123 -11.45 13.51 -1.54
N LEU A 124 -10.24 13.38 -2.07
CA LEU A 124 -9.72 14.18 -3.19
C LEU A 124 -10.41 13.80 -4.51
N TRP A 125 -10.84 12.55 -4.64
CA TRP A 125 -11.60 12.03 -5.77
C TRP A 125 -12.44 10.80 -5.40
N ALA A 126 -13.37 10.44 -6.27
CA ALA A 126 -14.24 9.27 -6.14
C ALA A 126 -14.34 8.49 -7.47
N LEU A 127 -13.18 8.13 -8.05
CA LEU A 127 -13.09 7.50 -9.37
C LEU A 127 -13.81 6.14 -9.46
N GLY A 128 -14.03 5.46 -8.33
CA GLY A 128 -14.77 4.20 -8.29
C GLY A 128 -16.22 4.28 -8.75
N ALA A 129 -16.82 5.49 -8.79
CA ALA A 129 -18.17 5.71 -9.32
C ALA A 129 -18.20 5.85 -10.86
N VAL A 130 -17.05 6.08 -11.50
CA VAL A 130 -16.97 6.21 -12.95
C VAL A 130 -17.10 4.82 -13.60
N PRO A 131 -18.03 4.63 -14.56
CA PRO A 131 -18.20 3.35 -15.24
C PRO A 131 -16.89 2.80 -15.81
N GLY A 132 -16.63 1.51 -15.58
CA GLY A 132 -15.44 0.81 -16.07
C GLY A 132 -14.15 1.04 -15.27
N VAL A 133 -14.00 2.16 -14.55
CA VAL A 133 -12.75 2.49 -13.83
C VAL A 133 -12.42 1.48 -12.73
N ARG A 134 -13.43 1.04 -11.96
CA ARG A 134 -13.25 -0.02 -10.96
C ARG A 134 -12.78 -1.34 -11.60
N ALA A 135 -13.36 -1.72 -12.75
CA ALA A 135 -12.97 -2.94 -13.44
C ALA A 135 -11.54 -2.86 -13.97
N ALA A 136 -11.14 -1.70 -14.51
CA ALA A 136 -9.78 -1.44 -14.94
C ALA A 136 -8.78 -1.52 -13.78
N ALA A 137 -9.10 -0.93 -12.61
CA ALA A 137 -8.25 -1.01 -11.42
C ALA A 137 -8.06 -2.47 -10.95
N ILE A 138 -9.14 -3.25 -10.90
CA ILE A 138 -9.07 -4.68 -10.56
C ILE A 138 -8.19 -5.43 -11.57
N ALA A 139 -8.34 -5.18 -12.87
CA ALA A 139 -7.51 -5.81 -13.89
C ALA A 139 -6.02 -5.46 -13.71
N VAL A 140 -5.69 -4.20 -13.41
CA VAL A 140 -4.31 -3.76 -13.12
C VAL A 140 -3.77 -4.45 -11.87
N ASP A 141 -4.55 -4.56 -10.80
CA ASP A 141 -4.14 -5.28 -9.59
C ASP A 141 -3.89 -6.76 -9.84
N LEU A 142 -4.75 -7.43 -10.61
CA LEU A 142 -4.55 -8.84 -10.99
C LEU A 142 -3.25 -9.02 -11.79
N LEU A 143 -2.98 -8.12 -12.74
CA LEU A 143 -1.71 -8.11 -13.46
C LEU A 143 -0.51 -7.83 -12.54
N ALA A 144 -0.68 -6.95 -11.54
CA ALA A 144 0.34 -6.68 -10.54
C ALA A 144 0.66 -7.94 -9.72
N PHE A 145 -0.34 -8.69 -9.27
CA PHE A 145 -0.14 -9.95 -8.56
C PHE A 145 0.47 -11.05 -9.43
N ALA A 146 0.07 -11.15 -10.69
CA ALA A 146 0.70 -12.05 -11.66
C ALA A 146 2.19 -11.72 -11.82
N LEU A 147 2.51 -10.43 -12.00
CA LEU A 147 3.88 -9.95 -12.15
C LEU A 147 4.70 -10.12 -10.87
N LEU A 148 4.09 -9.92 -9.70
CA LEU A 148 4.71 -10.16 -8.39
C LEU A 148 5.14 -11.62 -8.26
N ALA A 149 4.23 -12.57 -8.49
CA ALA A 149 4.55 -14.00 -8.40
C ALA A 149 5.65 -14.39 -9.39
N ALA A 150 5.59 -13.89 -10.63
CA ALA A 150 6.64 -14.08 -11.62
C ALA A 150 8.00 -13.50 -11.17
N ALA A 151 8.00 -12.31 -10.54
CA ALA A 151 9.21 -11.67 -10.05
C ALA A 151 9.89 -12.45 -8.91
N LEU A 152 9.12 -13.17 -8.09
CA LEU A 152 9.66 -13.99 -7.01
C LEU A 152 10.40 -15.23 -7.52
N VAL A 153 9.91 -15.86 -8.59
CA VAL A 153 10.56 -17.03 -9.19
C VAL A 153 11.64 -16.67 -10.22
N SER A 154 11.59 -15.45 -10.76
CA SER A 154 12.54 -14.93 -11.75
C SER A 154 13.05 -13.55 -11.30
N PRO A 155 13.85 -13.49 -10.23
CA PRO A 155 14.35 -12.23 -9.68
C PRO A 155 15.25 -11.52 -10.68
N SER A 156 15.22 -10.19 -10.65
CA SER A 156 16.08 -9.37 -11.51
C SER A 156 17.56 -9.54 -11.15
N PRO A 157 18.47 -9.66 -12.14
CA PRO A 157 19.91 -9.68 -11.89
C PRO A 157 20.43 -8.35 -11.29
N VAL A 158 19.66 -7.27 -11.41
CA VAL A 158 19.95 -5.94 -10.83
C VAL A 158 19.67 -5.93 -9.31
N SER A 159 18.81 -6.84 -8.83
CA SER A 159 18.40 -6.94 -7.43
C SER A 159 19.51 -7.47 -6.51
N LEU A 160 19.23 -7.50 -5.19
CA LEU A 160 20.13 -8.10 -4.20
C LEU A 160 20.34 -9.61 -4.40
N ALA A 161 19.41 -10.31 -5.06
CA ALA A 161 19.58 -11.73 -5.39
C ALA A 161 20.71 -11.94 -6.40
N GLY A 162 21.02 -10.93 -7.22
CA GLY A 162 22.00 -11.02 -8.29
C GLY A 162 21.57 -11.99 -9.39
N GLY A 163 22.50 -12.37 -10.25
CA GLY A 163 22.26 -13.29 -11.35
C GLY A 163 23.09 -12.96 -12.59
N ARG A 164 22.89 -13.76 -13.64
CA ARG A 164 23.44 -13.46 -14.96
C ARG A 164 22.60 -12.35 -15.61
N PRO A 165 23.22 -11.26 -16.10
CA PRO A 165 22.51 -10.13 -16.70
C PRO A 165 22.07 -10.50 -18.13
N GLU A 166 21.08 -11.39 -18.25
CA GLU A 166 20.57 -11.88 -19.53
C GLU A 166 19.15 -11.38 -19.78
N ALA A 167 18.90 -10.84 -20.98
CA ALA A 167 17.58 -10.39 -21.40
C ALA A 167 16.73 -11.57 -21.86
N ARG A 168 16.33 -12.45 -20.94
CA ARG A 168 15.55 -13.67 -21.20
C ARG A 168 14.25 -13.69 -20.40
N GLY A 169 13.20 -14.28 -20.98
CA GLY A 169 11.93 -14.51 -20.30
C GLY A 169 11.36 -13.24 -19.69
N LEU A 170 11.11 -13.26 -18.39
CA LEU A 170 10.51 -12.13 -17.67
C LEU A 170 11.33 -10.83 -17.80
N MET A 171 12.65 -10.89 -17.93
CA MET A 171 13.49 -9.70 -18.05
C MET A 171 13.25 -8.93 -19.36
N LYS A 172 12.73 -9.60 -20.39
CA LYS A 172 12.32 -8.95 -21.65
C LYS A 172 11.03 -8.13 -21.47
N LEU A 173 10.18 -8.47 -20.50
CA LEU A 173 9.00 -7.69 -20.15
C LEU A 173 9.41 -6.41 -19.41
N THR A 174 10.20 -6.55 -18.35
CA THR A 174 10.87 -5.46 -17.63
C THR A 174 12.04 -6.04 -16.86
N ARG A 175 13.12 -5.26 -16.71
CA ARG A 175 14.24 -5.62 -15.84
C ARG A 175 13.94 -5.45 -14.35
N HIS A 176 12.77 -4.87 -14.01
CA HIS A 176 12.35 -4.57 -12.64
C HIS A 176 10.94 -5.10 -12.33
N PRO A 177 10.67 -6.40 -12.52
CA PRO A 177 9.31 -6.93 -12.43
C PRO A 177 8.69 -6.75 -11.04
N LEU A 178 9.49 -6.91 -9.96
CA LEU A 178 9.00 -6.69 -8.59
C LEU A 178 8.61 -5.23 -8.34
N PHE A 179 9.44 -4.27 -8.76
CA PHE A 179 9.14 -2.85 -8.60
C PHE A 179 7.92 -2.43 -9.41
N MET A 180 7.78 -2.95 -10.64
CA MET A 180 6.65 -2.63 -11.50
C MET A 180 5.35 -3.25 -10.97
N ALA A 181 5.40 -4.45 -10.38
CA ALA A 181 4.25 -5.03 -9.69
C ALA A 181 3.78 -4.12 -8.53
N MET A 182 4.71 -3.68 -7.68
CA MET A 182 4.38 -2.76 -6.58
C MET A 182 3.86 -1.41 -7.09
N ALA A 183 4.42 -0.91 -8.20
CA ALA A 183 3.96 0.34 -8.79
C ALA A 183 2.54 0.23 -9.35
N MET A 184 2.24 -0.84 -10.10
CA MET A 184 0.91 -1.11 -10.63
C MET A 184 -0.13 -1.24 -9.51
N TRP A 185 0.19 -2.03 -8.48
CA TRP A 185 -0.68 -2.21 -7.31
C TRP A 185 -0.94 -0.90 -6.57
N GLY A 186 0.13 -0.15 -6.25
CA GLY A 186 0.01 1.14 -5.56
C GLY A 186 -0.75 2.19 -6.39
N GLY A 187 -0.54 2.21 -7.71
CA GLY A 187 -1.27 3.10 -8.61
C GLY A 187 -2.76 2.80 -8.69
N ALA A 188 -3.13 1.52 -8.83
CA ALA A 188 -4.53 1.09 -8.85
C ALA A 188 -5.23 1.42 -7.52
N HIS A 189 -4.57 1.15 -6.39
CA HIS A 189 -5.13 1.45 -5.07
C HIS A 189 -5.25 2.96 -4.81
N ALA A 190 -4.26 3.76 -5.18
CA ALA A 190 -4.35 5.22 -5.06
C ALA A 190 -5.50 5.78 -5.92
N ALA A 191 -5.67 5.27 -7.14
CA ALA A 191 -6.78 5.69 -8.00
C ALA A 191 -8.15 5.35 -7.37
N MET A 192 -8.29 4.20 -6.72
CA MET A 192 -9.56 3.77 -6.12
C MET A 192 -9.83 4.42 -4.75
N ASN A 193 -8.78 4.78 -4.01
CA ASN A 193 -8.86 5.32 -2.67
C ASN A 193 -8.45 6.79 -2.65
N GLY A 194 -9.43 7.70 -2.83
CA GLY A 194 -9.17 9.13 -2.93
C GLY A 194 -8.95 9.88 -1.62
N TYR A 195 -8.95 9.21 -0.47
CA TYR A 195 -8.69 9.90 0.81
C TYR A 195 -7.21 10.26 0.95
N PRO A 196 -6.85 11.46 1.46
CA PRO A 196 -5.46 11.91 1.49
C PRO A 196 -4.46 10.92 2.12
N PRO A 197 -4.76 10.26 3.25
CA PRO A 197 -3.88 9.24 3.83
C PRO A 197 -3.63 8.07 2.88
N ASP A 198 -4.66 7.60 2.20
CA ASP A 198 -4.63 6.47 1.29
C ASP A 198 -3.84 6.82 0.02
N VAL A 199 -4.10 8.01 -0.53
CA VAL A 199 -3.40 8.54 -1.70
C VAL A 199 -1.90 8.62 -1.43
N VAL A 200 -1.49 9.17 -0.28
CA VAL A 200 -0.07 9.27 0.07
C VAL A 200 0.54 7.89 0.32
N PHE A 201 -0.19 6.99 1.00
CA PHE A 201 0.29 5.64 1.28
C PHE A 201 0.50 4.84 -0.01
N PHE A 202 -0.55 4.65 -0.82
CA PHE A 202 -0.49 3.86 -2.04
C PHE A 202 0.30 4.56 -3.16
N GLY A 203 0.18 5.88 -3.28
CA GLY A 203 0.98 6.68 -4.20
C GLY A 203 2.48 6.62 -3.89
N GLY A 204 2.84 6.47 -2.60
CA GLY A 204 4.22 6.20 -2.21
C GLY A 204 4.76 4.87 -2.74
N PHE A 205 3.96 3.80 -2.80
CA PHE A 205 4.38 2.55 -3.46
C PHE A 205 4.56 2.72 -4.97
N PHE A 206 3.69 3.49 -5.63
CA PHE A 206 3.86 3.85 -7.04
C PHE A 206 5.19 4.59 -7.27
N ALA A 207 5.41 5.68 -6.53
CA ALA A 207 6.62 6.49 -6.64
C ALA A 207 7.88 5.68 -6.30
N TYR A 208 7.87 4.94 -5.19
CA TYR A 208 9.00 4.13 -4.75
C TYR A 208 9.28 2.97 -5.72
N GLY A 209 8.25 2.39 -6.32
CA GLY A 209 8.36 1.40 -7.40
C GLY A 209 9.19 1.93 -8.57
N VAL A 210 8.81 3.09 -9.10
CA VAL A 210 9.48 3.68 -10.27
C VAL A 210 10.86 4.26 -9.92
N LEU A 211 10.94 5.08 -8.87
CA LEU A 211 12.18 5.74 -8.46
C LEU A 211 13.21 4.73 -7.92
N GLY A 212 12.76 3.73 -7.18
CA GLY A 212 13.62 2.66 -6.67
C GLY A 212 14.23 1.83 -7.78
N ALA A 213 13.47 1.49 -8.81
CA ALA A 213 13.97 0.83 -10.01
C ALA A 213 15.04 1.67 -10.73
N ALA A 214 14.78 2.97 -10.91
CA ALA A 214 15.73 3.90 -11.53
C ALA A 214 17.02 4.05 -10.69
N HIS A 215 16.89 4.13 -9.36
CA HIS A 215 18.03 4.20 -8.44
C HIS A 215 18.86 2.91 -8.45
N GLN A 216 18.22 1.73 -8.54
CA GLN A 216 18.93 0.46 -8.70
C GLN A 216 19.71 0.41 -10.01
N ASP A 217 19.12 0.88 -11.11
CA ASP A 217 19.80 0.98 -12.40
C ASP A 217 21.04 1.88 -12.32
N TYR A 218 20.86 3.07 -11.74
CA TYR A 218 21.95 4.04 -11.54
C TYR A 218 23.12 3.39 -10.80
N ARG A 219 22.86 2.75 -9.67
CA ARG A 219 23.90 2.10 -8.86
C ARG A 219 24.61 0.98 -9.58
N LYS A 220 23.87 0.14 -10.33
CA LYS A 220 24.49 -0.95 -11.09
C LYS A 220 25.32 -0.45 -12.26
N ARG A 221 24.89 0.61 -12.94
CA ARG A 221 25.68 1.27 -13.98
C ARG A 221 26.93 1.92 -13.42
N LEU A 222 26.90 2.44 -12.20
CA LEU A 222 28.07 3.06 -11.56
C LEU A 222 29.17 2.04 -11.21
N VAL A 223 28.81 0.82 -10.81
CA VAL A 223 29.75 -0.16 -10.24
C VAL A 223 30.04 -1.34 -11.18
N GLU A 224 29.10 -1.69 -12.07
CA GLU A 224 29.14 -2.89 -12.91
C GLU A 224 28.72 -2.56 -14.36
N ALA A 225 29.15 -1.41 -14.88
CA ALA A 225 28.76 -0.89 -16.21
C ALA A 225 28.94 -1.93 -17.32
N ASP A 226 30.15 -2.47 -17.47
CA ASP A 226 30.50 -3.39 -18.56
C ASP A 226 29.70 -4.69 -18.47
N ARG A 227 29.57 -5.22 -17.26
CA ARG A 227 28.82 -6.45 -16.98
C ARG A 227 27.34 -6.33 -17.39
N PHE A 228 26.73 -5.17 -17.21
CA PHE A 228 25.30 -4.96 -17.48
C PHE A 228 25.02 -4.24 -18.81
N ALA A 229 26.04 -3.88 -19.59
CA ALA A 229 25.89 -3.06 -20.79
C ALA A 229 24.86 -3.66 -21.77
N ASP A 230 25.06 -4.92 -22.16
CA ASP A 230 24.20 -5.64 -23.10
C ASP A 230 22.79 -5.84 -22.55
N PHE A 231 22.67 -6.17 -21.27
CA PHE A 231 21.41 -6.33 -20.58
C PHE A 231 20.57 -5.05 -20.62
N TYR A 232 21.19 -3.90 -20.37
CA TYR A 232 20.50 -2.61 -20.43
C TYR A 232 20.10 -2.21 -21.84
N ARG A 233 20.89 -2.57 -22.86
CA ARG A 233 20.53 -2.32 -24.27
C ARG A 233 19.25 -3.09 -24.64
N GLN A 234 19.11 -4.32 -24.17
CA GLN A 234 18.01 -5.22 -24.57
C GLN A 234 16.76 -5.14 -23.67
N THR A 235 16.82 -4.47 -22.51
CA THR A 235 15.71 -4.44 -21.54
C THR A 235 15.21 -3.03 -21.23
N SER A 236 14.06 -2.92 -20.57
CA SER A 236 13.43 -1.66 -20.17
C SER A 236 13.08 -1.67 -18.69
N LEU A 237 13.08 -0.48 -18.06
CA LEU A 237 12.54 -0.29 -16.72
C LEU A 237 11.01 -0.43 -16.76
N LEU A 238 10.36 0.33 -17.64
CA LEU A 238 8.92 0.24 -17.81
C LEU A 238 8.54 -1.06 -18.54
N PRO A 239 7.45 -1.74 -18.11
CA PRO A 239 6.95 -2.93 -18.76
C PRO A 239 6.73 -2.72 -20.26
N LEU A 240 7.12 -3.71 -21.06
CA LEU A 240 7.01 -3.74 -22.53
C LEU A 240 7.82 -2.67 -23.27
N GLY A 241 8.47 -1.72 -22.60
CA GLY A 241 9.18 -0.63 -23.26
C GLY A 241 10.26 -1.10 -24.25
N ALA A 242 10.99 -2.19 -23.94
CA ALA A 242 12.00 -2.72 -24.84
C ALA A 242 11.39 -3.40 -26.08
N VAL A 243 10.21 -4.02 -25.91
CA VAL A 243 9.47 -4.67 -26.98
C VAL A 243 8.88 -3.65 -27.92
N VAL A 244 8.24 -2.61 -27.38
CA VAL A 244 7.66 -1.50 -28.15
C VAL A 244 8.74 -0.77 -28.96
N THR A 245 9.94 -0.59 -28.40
CA THR A 245 11.08 0.03 -29.12
C THR A 245 11.86 -0.93 -30.02
N GLY A 246 11.42 -2.19 -30.16
CA GLY A 246 12.08 -3.19 -31.03
C GLY A 246 13.44 -3.71 -30.54
N ARG A 247 13.85 -3.42 -29.29
CA ARG A 247 15.14 -3.83 -28.71
C ARG A 247 15.17 -5.30 -28.30
N THR A 248 14.02 -5.93 -28.14
CA THR A 248 13.87 -7.36 -27.85
C THR A 248 12.56 -7.90 -28.41
N ARG A 249 12.45 -9.22 -28.54
CA ARG A 249 11.22 -9.93 -28.91
C ARG A 249 10.82 -10.88 -27.80
N LEU A 250 9.57 -10.75 -27.34
CA LEU A 250 9.00 -11.67 -26.36
C LEU A 250 8.66 -12.99 -27.04
N SER A 251 9.09 -14.08 -26.42
CA SER A 251 8.64 -15.42 -26.74
C SER A 251 7.76 -15.90 -25.61
N ALA A 252 6.51 -16.28 -25.92
CA ALA A 252 5.60 -16.85 -24.94
C ALA A 252 6.23 -18.06 -24.23
N ARG A 253 7.06 -18.85 -24.91
CA ARG A 253 7.70 -20.04 -24.33
C ARG A 253 8.71 -19.74 -23.22
N GLU A 254 9.23 -18.51 -23.15
CA GLU A 254 10.21 -18.12 -22.13
C GLU A 254 9.54 -17.55 -20.86
N LEU A 255 8.22 -17.36 -20.87
CA LEU A 255 7.51 -16.72 -19.78
C LEU A 255 7.14 -17.73 -18.68
N PRO A 256 7.23 -17.33 -17.40
CA PRO A 256 6.87 -18.19 -16.27
C PRO A 256 5.35 -18.26 -16.11
N TRP A 257 4.65 -18.89 -17.07
CA TRP A 257 3.18 -18.96 -17.11
C TRP A 257 2.57 -19.52 -15.83
N LEU A 258 3.19 -20.54 -15.25
CA LEU A 258 2.72 -21.08 -13.97
C LEU A 258 2.75 -20.02 -12.87
N ALA A 259 3.81 -19.22 -12.78
CA ALA A 259 3.90 -18.16 -11.78
C ALA A 259 2.88 -17.04 -12.04
N PHE A 260 2.65 -16.67 -13.30
CA PHE A 260 1.58 -15.73 -13.65
C PHE A 260 0.20 -16.26 -13.23
N LEU A 261 -0.10 -17.52 -13.53
CA LEU A 261 -1.35 -18.15 -13.15
C LEU A 261 -1.53 -18.20 -11.62
N LEU A 262 -0.49 -18.59 -10.88
CA LEU A 262 -0.51 -18.59 -9.41
C LEU A 262 -0.71 -17.19 -8.84
N GLY A 263 -0.08 -16.18 -9.42
CA GLY A 263 -0.29 -14.78 -9.04
C GLY A 263 -1.71 -14.30 -9.33
N LEU A 264 -2.31 -14.70 -10.47
CA LEU A 264 -3.72 -14.40 -10.77
C LEU A 264 -4.66 -15.07 -9.76
N ILE A 265 -4.45 -16.35 -9.45
CA ILE A 265 -5.23 -17.08 -8.44
C ILE A 265 -5.14 -16.39 -7.09
N MET A 266 -3.93 -16.00 -6.68
CA MET A 266 -3.70 -15.27 -5.44
C MET A 266 -4.39 -13.91 -5.43
N GLY A 267 -4.29 -13.14 -6.53
CA GLY A 267 -4.96 -11.84 -6.66
C GLY A 267 -6.49 -11.96 -6.59
N ILE A 268 -7.07 -12.98 -7.23
CA ILE A 268 -8.50 -13.29 -7.14
C ILE A 268 -8.87 -13.65 -5.69
N GLY A 269 -8.07 -14.50 -5.04
CA GLY A 269 -8.28 -14.87 -3.63
C GLY A 269 -8.27 -13.66 -2.70
N ILE A 270 -7.26 -12.80 -2.82
CA ILE A 270 -7.14 -11.55 -2.06
C ILE A 270 -8.32 -10.63 -2.35
N TYR A 271 -8.71 -10.46 -3.62
CA TYR A 271 -9.87 -9.64 -3.97
C TYR A 271 -11.17 -10.14 -3.31
N ARG A 272 -11.39 -11.46 -3.28
CA ARG A 272 -12.56 -12.08 -2.62
C ARG A 272 -12.54 -11.88 -1.11
N LEU A 273 -11.35 -11.93 -0.50
CA LEU A 273 -11.15 -11.73 0.93
C LEU A 273 -11.03 -10.25 1.32
N HIS A 274 -10.89 -9.35 0.35
CA HIS A 274 -10.64 -7.93 0.59
C HIS A 274 -11.65 -7.29 1.54
N PRO A 275 -12.98 -7.50 1.41
CA PRO A 275 -13.95 -6.94 2.35
C PRO A 275 -13.78 -7.44 3.79
N MET A 276 -13.24 -8.64 3.96
CA MET A 276 -12.98 -9.24 5.28
C MET A 276 -11.63 -8.82 5.87
N LEU A 277 -10.68 -8.37 5.04
CA LEU A 277 -9.34 -7.99 5.47
C LEU A 277 -9.21 -6.48 5.70
N PHE A 278 -9.96 -5.68 4.95
CA PHE A 278 -9.81 -4.23 4.85
C PHE A 278 -11.16 -3.51 5.01
N TRP A 279 -11.89 -3.86 6.08
CA TRP A 279 -13.17 -3.24 6.44
C TRP A 279 -13.00 -1.83 7.05
#